data_AF-A0A485AZA4-F1
#
_entry.id   AF-A0A485AZA4-F1
#
_cell.length_a   1.000
_cell.length_b   1.000
_cell.length_c   1.000
_cell.angle_alpha   90.00
_cell.angle_beta   90.00
_cell.angle_gamma   90.00
#
_symmetry.space_group_name_H-M   'P 1'
#
loop_
_entity.id
_entity.type
_entity.pdbx_description
1 polymer ?
#
loop_
_entity_poly.entity_id
_entity_poly.type
_entity_poly.pdbx_seq_one_letter_code
_entity_poly.pdbx_strand_id
1 'polypeptide(L)'
;MSLNFLDFEQPIAELEAKIDSLTAVSRQDEKLDINIDEEVHRLREKSVELTRKIFADLGAWQVAQLARHPRRPYTLDYVRLAFDEFDELAGDRAYADDKAIVGGIARLDGRPVMIIGHQKGRETKEKIRRNFGMPAPEGYRKALRLMEMAERFKMPIITFIDTPGAYPGVGAEERGQSEAIARNLREMSRLSVPVICTVIGEGGSGGALAIGVGDKVNMLQYSTYSVISPEGCASILWKSADKAPLAAEAMGIVAPRPERAEAYRLHYSGAAGRRASQSGSYRCKPESAAAGRSGGPRYPERRRAVKPSLSASDELRLRLILPCVMP
;
A
#
# COMPACT_ATOMS: atom_id res chain seq x y z
N MET A 1 8.96 -24.52 2.50
CA MET A 1 9.20 -23.05 2.54
C MET A 1 8.67 -22.56 3.86
N SER A 2 9.45 -21.82 4.66
CA SER A 2 8.93 -21.25 5.91
C SER A 2 7.88 -20.19 5.56
N LEU A 3 6.61 -20.54 5.71
CA LEU A 3 5.53 -19.58 5.68
C LEU A 3 5.73 -18.67 6.91
N ASN A 4 6.05 -17.40 6.67
CA ASN A 4 6.22 -16.41 7.73
C ASN A 4 4.84 -15.97 8.23
N PHE A 5 4.17 -16.84 8.98
CA PHE A 5 2.90 -16.53 9.59
C PHE A 5 3.08 -15.58 10.78
N LEU A 6 2.16 -14.63 10.92
CA LEU A 6 2.06 -13.80 12.12
C LEU A 6 1.45 -14.62 13.27
N ASP A 7 1.66 -14.17 14.51
CA ASP A 7 1.21 -14.90 15.70
C ASP A 7 -0.29 -15.22 15.67
N PHE A 8 -1.12 -14.29 15.19
CA PHE A 8 -2.57 -14.47 15.08
C PHE A 8 -2.99 -15.31 13.86
N GLU A 9 -2.07 -15.63 12.94
CA GLU A 9 -2.30 -16.50 11.79
C GLU A 9 -1.92 -17.96 12.08
N GLN A 10 -1.27 -18.26 13.22
CA GLN A 10 -0.86 -19.62 13.59
C GLN A 10 -2.00 -20.65 13.54
N PRO A 11 -3.23 -20.36 14.00
CA PRO A 11 -4.34 -21.30 13.88
C PRO A 11 -4.69 -21.65 12.42
N ILE A 12 -4.43 -20.75 11.48
CA ILE A 12 -4.63 -20.97 10.03
C ILE A 12 -3.49 -21.82 9.50
N ALA A 13 -2.25 -21.50 9.88
CA ALA A 13 -1.05 -22.25 9.50
C ALA A 13 -1.12 -23.73 9.89
N GLU A 14 -1.58 -24.02 11.11
CA GLU A 14 -1.76 -25.39 11.60
C GLU A 14 -2.81 -26.15 10.79
N LEU A 15 -3.91 -25.50 10.41
CA LEU A 15 -4.93 -26.10 9.55
C LEU A 15 -4.41 -26.36 8.14
N GLU A 16 -3.66 -25.42 7.55
CA GLU A 16 -3.05 -25.60 6.23
C GLU A 16 -2.04 -26.74 6.23
N ALA A 17 -1.17 -26.83 7.24
CA ALA A 17 -0.24 -27.95 7.38
C ALA A 17 -0.96 -29.30 7.49
N LYS A 18 -2.10 -29.34 8.20
CA LYS A 18 -2.94 -30.53 8.29
C LYS A 18 -3.59 -30.88 6.94
N ILE A 19 -4.07 -29.89 6.20
CA ILE A 19 -4.62 -30.09 4.84
C ILE A 19 -3.54 -30.64 3.90
N ASP A 20 -2.34 -30.07 3.92
CA ASP A 20 -1.24 -30.46 3.06
C ASP A 20 -0.78 -31.89 3.34
N SER A 21 -0.65 -32.27 4.61
CA SER A 21 -0.31 -33.64 5.01
C SER A 21 -1.36 -34.67 4.56
N LEU A 22 -2.65 -34.37 4.72
CA LEU A 22 -3.73 -35.27 4.26
C LEU A 22 -3.78 -35.38 2.74
N THR A 23 -3.57 -34.25 2.05
CA THR A 23 -3.51 -34.20 0.58
C THR A 23 -2.31 -35.00 0.04
N ALA A 24 -1.18 -35.01 0.77
CA ALA A 24 0.00 -35.79 0.40
C ALA A 24 -0.23 -37.31 0.56
N VAL A 25 -0.99 -37.72 1.58
CA VAL A 25 -1.32 -39.14 1.84
C VAL A 25 -2.32 -39.70 0.82
N SER A 26 -3.36 -38.93 0.45
CA SER A 26 -4.32 -39.37 -0.59
C SER A 26 -3.62 -39.70 -1.92
N ARG A 27 -2.59 -38.93 -2.30
CA ARG A 27 -1.81 -39.19 -3.52
C ARG A 27 -1.00 -40.49 -3.52
N GLN A 28 -0.85 -41.17 -2.38
CA GLN A 28 -0.04 -42.38 -2.25
C GLN A 28 -0.87 -43.67 -2.17
N ASP A 29 -2.18 -43.62 -1.88
CA ASP A 29 -3.02 -44.80 -1.63
C ASP A 29 -4.43 -44.67 -2.24
N GLU A 30 -4.65 -45.22 -3.44
CA GLU A 30 -5.90 -45.12 -4.23
C GLU A 30 -7.15 -45.74 -3.57
N LYS A 31 -6.99 -46.59 -2.54
CA LYS A 31 -8.13 -47.26 -1.86
C LYS A 31 -8.71 -46.49 -0.66
N LEU A 32 -8.03 -45.43 -0.20
CA LEU A 32 -8.46 -44.60 0.95
C LEU A 32 -9.02 -43.23 0.52
N ASP A 33 -9.09 -42.97 -0.79
CA ASP A 33 -9.29 -41.63 -1.38
C ASP A 33 -10.58 -40.93 -0.94
N ILE A 34 -11.71 -41.65 -0.88
CA ILE A 34 -13.03 -41.03 -0.68
C ILE A 34 -13.18 -40.37 0.70
N ASN A 35 -12.65 -40.99 1.77
CA ASN A 35 -12.78 -40.45 3.13
C ASN A 35 -11.76 -39.32 3.40
N ILE A 36 -10.61 -39.36 2.74
CA ILE A 36 -9.58 -38.31 2.87
C ILE A 36 -10.03 -37.04 2.14
N ASP A 37 -10.62 -37.16 0.95
CA ASP A 37 -11.10 -36.02 0.18
C ASP A 37 -12.21 -35.24 0.90
N GLU A 38 -13.17 -35.94 1.51
CA GLU A 38 -14.22 -35.31 2.34
C GLU A 38 -13.63 -34.57 3.54
N GLU A 39 -12.65 -35.16 4.23
CA GLU A 39 -11.99 -34.52 5.36
C GLU A 39 -11.17 -33.29 4.94
N VAL A 40 -10.46 -33.39 3.81
CA VAL A 40 -9.72 -32.26 3.22
C VAL A 40 -10.67 -31.12 2.84
N HIS A 41 -11.83 -31.42 2.25
CA HIS A 41 -12.83 -30.41 1.93
C HIS A 41 -13.33 -29.71 3.19
N ARG A 42 -13.70 -30.47 4.23
CA ARG A 42 -14.15 -29.94 5.52
C ARG A 42 -13.11 -29.06 6.20
N LEU A 43 -11.84 -29.48 6.19
CA LEU A 43 -10.74 -28.70 6.76
C LEU A 43 -10.49 -27.41 5.98
N ARG A 44 -10.63 -27.44 4.64
CA ARG A 44 -10.54 -26.22 3.81
C ARG A 44 -11.66 -25.23 4.12
N GLU A 45 -12.90 -25.70 4.27
CA GLU A 45 -14.02 -24.83 4.67
C GLU A 45 -13.77 -24.21 6.04
N LYS A 46 -13.32 -25.01 7.01
CA LYS A 46 -12.96 -24.53 8.35
C LYS A 46 -11.82 -23.52 8.32
N SER A 47 -10.81 -23.72 7.47
CA SER A 47 -9.71 -22.77 7.29
C SER A 47 -10.21 -21.43 6.74
N VAL A 48 -11.10 -21.45 5.75
CA VAL A 48 -11.71 -20.22 5.19
C VAL A 48 -12.56 -19.49 6.24
N GLU A 49 -13.38 -20.21 7.00
CA GLU A 49 -14.20 -19.62 8.06
C GLU A 49 -13.34 -18.99 9.16
N LEU A 50 -12.31 -19.73 9.61
CA LEU A 50 -11.40 -19.25 10.65
C LEU A 50 -10.63 -18.01 10.20
N THR A 51 -10.13 -18.03 8.95
CA THR A 51 -9.48 -16.88 8.33
C THR A 51 -10.42 -15.67 8.31
N ARG A 52 -11.66 -15.84 7.84
CA ARG A 52 -12.65 -14.75 7.82
C ARG A 52 -12.90 -14.20 9.23
N LYS A 53 -13.01 -15.07 10.24
CA LYS A 53 -13.28 -14.68 11.62
C LYS A 53 -12.12 -13.89 12.23
N ILE A 54 -10.87 -14.34 12.03
CA ILE A 54 -9.67 -13.66 12.53
C ILE A 54 -9.54 -12.28 11.87
N PHE A 55 -9.67 -12.22 10.54
CA PHE A 55 -9.48 -10.98 9.80
C PHE A 55 -10.63 -9.97 9.93
N ALA A 56 -11.81 -10.40 10.42
CA ALA A 56 -12.96 -9.53 10.67
C ALA A 56 -12.77 -8.62 11.91
N ASP A 57 -11.96 -9.04 12.89
CA ASP A 57 -11.79 -8.31 14.15
C ASP A 57 -10.33 -8.07 14.51
N LEU A 58 -9.54 -7.63 13.53
CA LEU A 58 -8.15 -7.25 13.78
C LEU A 58 -8.09 -5.92 14.55
N GLY A 59 -7.26 -5.90 15.59
CA GLY A 59 -6.84 -4.68 16.28
C GLY A 59 -5.81 -3.89 15.47
N ALA A 60 -5.60 -2.63 15.83
CA ALA A 60 -4.71 -1.71 15.10
C ALA A 60 -3.27 -2.23 14.99
N TRP A 61 -2.78 -2.90 16.02
CA TRP A 61 -1.45 -3.50 16.01
C TRP A 61 -1.33 -4.68 15.03
N GLN A 62 -2.33 -5.56 14.98
CA GLN A 62 -2.35 -6.68 14.05
C GLN A 62 -2.42 -6.18 12.60
N VAL A 63 -3.19 -5.11 12.35
CA VAL A 63 -3.20 -4.43 11.05
C VAL A 63 -1.82 -3.83 10.71
N ALA A 64 -1.13 -3.23 11.68
CA ALA A 64 0.24 -2.74 11.46
C ALA A 64 1.22 -3.87 11.13
N GLN A 65 1.08 -5.05 11.75
CA GLN A 65 1.86 -6.25 11.40
C GLN A 65 1.57 -6.69 9.96
N LEU A 66 0.31 -6.66 9.50
CA LEU A 66 -0.05 -6.95 8.10
C LEU A 66 0.47 -5.90 7.11
N ALA A 67 0.49 -4.62 7.49
CA ALA A 67 1.09 -3.55 6.69
C ALA A 67 2.60 -3.76 6.49
N ARG A 68 3.25 -4.42 7.46
CA ARG A 68 4.67 -4.77 7.47
C ARG A 68 4.97 -6.18 6.97
N HIS A 69 3.95 -6.91 6.52
CA HIS A 69 4.09 -8.33 6.22
C HIS A 69 5.16 -8.57 5.13
N PRO A 70 6.11 -9.51 5.31
CA PRO A 70 7.23 -9.71 4.37
C PRO A 70 6.82 -10.05 2.94
N ARG A 71 5.63 -10.66 2.76
CA ARG A 71 5.08 -11.01 1.44
C ARG A 71 4.22 -9.91 0.82
N ARG A 72 3.91 -8.84 1.56
CA ARG A 72 3.06 -7.76 1.07
C ARG A 72 3.57 -7.22 -0.27
N PRO A 73 2.70 -6.98 -1.26
CA PRO A 73 3.13 -6.42 -2.54
C PRO A 73 3.69 -5.00 -2.39
N TYR A 74 4.83 -4.75 -3.03
CA TYR A 74 5.47 -3.44 -3.11
C TYR A 74 5.13 -2.73 -4.42
N THR A 75 5.59 -1.49 -4.59
CA THR A 75 5.31 -0.66 -5.78
C THR A 75 5.53 -1.41 -7.10
N LEU A 76 6.70 -2.03 -7.30
CA LEU A 76 7.01 -2.73 -8.54
C LEU A 76 6.14 -3.98 -8.80
N ASP A 77 5.56 -4.58 -7.75
CA ASP A 77 4.61 -5.70 -7.93
C ASP A 77 3.32 -5.17 -8.55
N TYR A 78 2.78 -4.06 -8.03
CA TYR A 78 1.61 -3.41 -8.63
C TYR A 78 1.90 -2.90 -10.03
N VAL A 79 3.06 -2.29 -10.26
CA VAL A 79 3.47 -1.83 -11.61
C VAL A 79 3.38 -2.97 -12.63
N ARG A 80 3.91 -4.15 -12.29
CA ARG A 80 3.90 -5.33 -13.18
C ARG A 80 2.52 -5.95 -13.39
N LEU A 81 1.62 -5.82 -12.42
CA LEU A 81 0.29 -6.43 -12.46
C LEU A 81 -0.76 -5.52 -13.11
N ALA A 82 -0.57 -4.20 -13.01
CA ALA A 82 -1.59 -3.20 -13.28
C ALA A 82 -1.31 -2.29 -14.47
N PHE A 83 -0.04 -2.21 -14.90
CA PHE A 83 0.39 -1.25 -15.90
C PHE A 83 1.20 -1.93 -17.01
N ASP A 84 1.10 -1.34 -18.20
CA ASP A 84 1.85 -1.76 -19.38
C ASP A 84 2.96 -0.76 -19.68
N GLU A 85 3.97 -1.17 -20.45
CA GLU A 85 5.03 -0.28 -20.98
C GLU A 85 5.71 0.59 -19.90
N PHE A 86 6.08 -0.01 -18.75
CA PHE A 86 6.76 0.72 -17.68
C PHE A 86 8.25 0.95 -17.97
N ASP A 87 8.61 2.22 -18.15
CA ASP A 87 10.00 2.68 -18.28
C ASP A 87 10.45 3.38 -16.99
N GLU A 88 11.30 2.71 -16.21
CA GLU A 88 11.85 3.28 -14.97
C GLU A 88 12.87 4.39 -15.26
N LEU A 89 12.72 5.53 -14.58
CA LEU A 89 13.55 6.71 -14.76
C LEU A 89 14.39 6.99 -13.51
N ALA A 90 15.70 7.12 -13.69
CA ALA A 90 16.67 7.24 -12.60
C ALA A 90 17.13 8.69 -12.32
N GLY A 91 17.56 8.93 -11.07
CA GLY A 91 18.37 10.07 -10.65
C GLY A 91 17.59 11.36 -10.37
N ASP A 92 18.15 12.20 -9.51
CA ASP A 92 17.65 13.54 -9.19
C ASP A 92 18.29 14.67 -10.02
N ARG A 93 19.33 14.34 -10.80
CA ARG A 93 20.17 15.25 -11.61
C ARG A 93 21.12 16.14 -10.80
N ALA A 94 21.30 15.87 -9.51
CA ALA A 94 22.17 16.68 -8.64
C ALA A 94 23.14 15.82 -7.81
N TYR A 95 22.68 14.68 -7.30
CA TYR A 95 23.44 13.87 -6.36
C TYR A 95 23.45 12.39 -6.74
N ALA A 96 22.30 11.72 -6.72
CA ALA A 96 22.23 10.28 -6.90
C ALA A 96 20.87 9.79 -7.38
N ASP A 97 20.81 8.50 -7.68
CA ASP A 97 19.56 7.77 -7.89
C ASP A 97 19.24 6.91 -6.65
N ASP A 98 18.39 7.45 -5.79
CA ASP A 98 17.91 6.74 -4.59
C ASP A 98 17.08 5.52 -4.98
N LYS A 99 17.42 4.35 -4.43
CA LYS A 99 16.78 3.07 -4.72
C LYS A 99 15.55 2.79 -3.84
N ALA A 100 15.32 3.59 -2.80
CA ALA A 100 14.12 3.55 -1.97
C ALA A 100 12.90 4.16 -2.65
N ILE A 101 13.10 5.01 -3.67
CA ILE A 101 12.05 5.50 -4.55
C ILE A 101 12.22 4.89 -5.93
N VAL A 102 11.15 4.36 -6.50
CA VAL A 102 11.06 3.98 -7.91
C VAL A 102 10.09 4.91 -8.61
N GLY A 103 10.28 5.13 -9.90
CA GLY A 103 9.32 5.91 -10.67
C GLY A 103 9.65 5.95 -12.15
N GLY A 104 8.62 6.19 -12.96
CA GLY A 104 8.71 6.01 -14.40
C GLY A 104 7.39 6.25 -15.10
N ILE A 105 7.45 6.23 -16.43
CA ILE A 105 6.25 6.37 -17.27
C ILE A 105 5.70 4.97 -17.52
N ALA A 106 4.38 4.83 -17.48
CA ALA A 106 3.68 3.60 -17.85
C ALA A 106 2.39 3.92 -18.59
N ARG A 107 1.66 2.88 -19.00
CA ARG A 107 0.29 2.98 -19.47
C ARG A 107 -0.66 2.29 -18.50
N LEU A 108 -1.78 2.97 -18.21
CA LEU A 108 -2.95 2.40 -17.55
C LEU A 108 -4.09 2.42 -18.56
N ASP A 109 -4.55 1.24 -19.01
CA ASP A 109 -5.59 1.12 -20.04
C ASP A 109 -5.29 1.97 -21.30
N GLY A 110 -4.03 1.96 -21.73
CA GLY A 110 -3.54 2.73 -22.87
C GLY A 110 -3.25 4.22 -22.59
N ARG A 111 -3.68 4.77 -21.45
CA ARG A 111 -3.42 6.17 -21.05
C ARG A 111 -2.03 6.29 -20.41
N PRO A 112 -1.17 7.22 -20.86
CA PRO A 112 0.14 7.42 -20.23
C PRO A 112 -0.01 8.04 -18.85
N VAL A 113 0.72 7.50 -17.87
CA VAL A 113 0.73 7.93 -16.47
C VAL A 113 2.17 7.97 -15.94
N MET A 114 2.42 8.86 -14.99
CA MET A 114 3.66 8.86 -14.20
C MET A 114 3.43 8.10 -12.89
N ILE A 115 4.20 7.05 -12.66
CA ILE A 115 4.16 6.26 -11.42
C ILE A 115 5.36 6.64 -10.56
N ILE A 116 5.13 6.85 -9.28
CA ILE A 116 6.20 7.10 -8.29
C ILE A 116 5.85 6.32 -7.02
N GLY A 117 6.79 5.65 -6.39
CA GLY A 117 6.48 4.99 -5.13
C GLY A 117 7.69 4.56 -4.33
N HIS A 118 7.41 4.23 -3.08
CA HIS A 118 8.41 3.62 -2.21
C HIS A 118 8.65 2.18 -2.63
N GLN A 119 9.90 1.77 -2.65
CA GLN A 119 10.27 0.40 -2.97
C GLN A 119 11.12 -0.18 -1.86
N LYS A 120 10.52 -1.12 -1.13
CA LYS A 120 11.21 -2.00 -0.19
C LYS A 120 11.91 -3.14 -0.93
N GLY A 121 12.65 -3.97 -0.20
CA GLY A 121 13.26 -5.20 -0.73
C GLY A 121 12.65 -6.45 -0.11
N ARG A 122 12.62 -7.56 -0.86
CA ARG A 122 12.17 -8.86 -0.34
C ARG A 122 13.30 -9.54 0.43
N GLU A 123 14.44 -9.66 -0.22
CA GLU A 123 15.65 -10.27 0.34
C GLU A 123 16.50 -9.25 1.11
N THR A 124 17.30 -9.72 2.08
CA THR A 124 18.18 -8.87 2.89
C THR A 124 19.07 -7.95 2.05
N LYS A 125 19.68 -8.48 0.98
CA LYS A 125 20.51 -7.69 0.07
C LYS A 125 19.73 -6.57 -0.61
N GLU A 126 18.49 -6.84 -1.00
CA GLU A 126 17.64 -5.83 -1.63
C GLU A 126 17.14 -4.81 -0.61
N LYS A 127 16.77 -5.25 0.60
CA LYS A 127 16.39 -4.36 1.70
C LYS A 127 17.49 -3.34 2.00
N ILE A 128 18.73 -3.79 2.11
CA ILE A 128 19.89 -2.90 2.32
C ILE A 128 20.06 -1.94 1.14
N ARG A 129 20.05 -2.47 -0.10
CA ARG A 129 20.20 -1.64 -1.32
C ARG A 129 19.16 -0.54 -1.42
N ARG A 130 17.92 -0.82 -1.01
CA ARG A 130 16.79 0.10 -1.07
C ARG A 130 16.50 0.79 0.25
N ASN A 131 17.43 0.69 1.20
CA ASN A 131 17.33 1.29 2.52
C ASN A 131 15.97 1.01 3.22
N PHE A 132 15.47 -0.22 3.07
CA PHE A 132 14.17 -0.67 3.59
C PHE A 132 12.98 0.21 3.15
N GLY A 133 13.09 0.87 1.99
CA GLY A 133 12.09 1.79 1.49
C GLY A 133 12.08 3.15 2.20
N MET A 134 13.16 3.51 2.93
CA MET A 134 13.33 4.81 3.58
C MET A 134 14.16 5.75 2.67
N PRO A 135 13.55 6.73 2.01
CA PRO A 135 14.26 7.61 1.08
C PRO A 135 15.17 8.60 1.78
N ALA A 136 16.30 8.88 1.14
CA ALA A 136 17.16 10.02 1.38
C ALA A 136 16.65 11.26 0.59
N PRO A 137 17.22 12.46 0.80
CA PRO A 137 16.72 13.69 0.19
C PRO A 137 16.69 13.66 -1.34
N GLU A 138 17.72 13.06 -1.95
CA GLU A 138 17.82 12.80 -3.39
C GLU A 138 16.65 11.95 -3.93
N GLY A 139 16.06 11.07 -3.13
CA GLY A 139 14.88 10.29 -3.50
C GLY A 139 13.63 11.17 -3.66
N TYR A 140 13.41 12.11 -2.75
CA TYR A 140 12.31 13.07 -2.85
C TYR A 140 12.52 14.07 -3.98
N ARG A 141 13.76 14.52 -4.21
CA ARG A 141 14.11 15.37 -5.37
C ARG A 141 13.88 14.65 -6.70
N LYS A 142 14.24 13.36 -6.79
CA LYS A 142 13.90 12.51 -7.94
C LYS A 142 12.38 12.42 -8.12
N ALA A 143 11.63 12.17 -7.06
CA ALA A 143 10.16 12.11 -7.12
C ALA A 143 9.58 13.42 -7.68
N LEU A 144 10.00 14.57 -7.17
CA LEU A 144 9.54 15.88 -7.65
C LEU A 144 9.88 16.11 -9.12
N ARG A 145 11.12 15.80 -9.54
CA ARG A 145 11.53 15.89 -10.95
C ARG A 145 10.59 15.10 -11.87
N LEU A 146 10.18 13.90 -11.45
CA LEU A 146 9.25 13.06 -12.20
C LEU A 146 7.84 13.65 -12.23
N MET A 147 7.36 14.22 -11.12
CA MET A 147 6.07 14.92 -11.07
C MET A 147 6.05 16.16 -11.98
N GLU A 148 7.12 16.97 -11.98
CA GLU A 148 7.26 18.13 -12.88
C GLU A 148 7.30 17.72 -14.36
N MET A 149 7.92 16.57 -14.66
CA MET A 149 7.89 15.98 -16.01
C MET A 149 6.46 15.59 -16.40
N ALA A 150 5.74 14.90 -15.51
CA ALA A 150 4.35 14.51 -15.75
C ALA A 150 3.46 15.73 -16.02
N GLU A 151 3.62 16.79 -15.22
CA GLU A 151 2.89 18.05 -15.42
C GLU A 151 3.18 18.71 -16.77
N ARG A 152 4.46 18.73 -17.19
CA ARG A 152 4.88 19.30 -18.48
C ARG A 152 4.18 18.62 -19.65
N PHE A 153 4.01 17.30 -19.58
CA PHE A 153 3.36 16.49 -20.61
C PHE A 153 1.89 16.19 -20.32
N LYS A 154 1.29 16.85 -19.33
CA LYS A 154 -0.13 16.70 -18.96
C LYS A 154 -0.53 15.26 -18.61
N MET A 155 0.40 14.48 -18.06
CA MET A 155 0.17 13.12 -17.60
C MET A 155 -0.34 13.10 -16.16
N PRO A 156 -1.33 12.26 -15.83
CA PRO A 156 -1.69 11.99 -14.44
C PRO A 156 -0.54 11.37 -13.66
N ILE A 157 -0.53 11.60 -12.35
CA ILE A 157 0.47 11.06 -11.42
C ILE A 157 -0.23 10.07 -10.48
N ILE A 158 0.37 8.89 -10.33
CA ILE A 158 -0.06 7.86 -9.39
C ILE A 158 1.09 7.60 -8.43
N THR A 159 0.84 7.77 -7.13
CA THR A 159 1.84 7.48 -6.09
C THR A 159 1.48 6.28 -5.22
N PHE A 160 2.50 5.48 -4.91
CA PHE A 160 2.40 4.32 -4.02
C PHE A 160 3.21 4.54 -2.74
N ILE A 161 2.52 4.61 -1.61
CA ILE A 161 3.08 4.91 -0.30
C ILE A 161 3.29 3.61 0.49
N ASP A 162 4.56 3.32 0.79
CA ASP A 162 4.98 2.16 1.59
C ASP A 162 6.38 2.37 2.18
N THR A 163 6.46 3.19 3.21
CA THR A 163 7.70 3.52 3.90
C THR A 163 7.53 3.55 5.42
N PRO A 164 8.51 3.05 6.19
CA PRO A 164 8.58 3.31 7.63
C PRO A 164 8.79 4.80 7.95
N GLY A 165 9.31 5.58 6.99
CA GLY A 165 9.60 7.00 7.12
C GLY A 165 10.79 7.43 6.26
N ALA A 166 11.10 8.73 6.29
CA ALA A 166 12.32 9.24 5.68
C ALA A 166 13.56 8.70 6.42
N TYR A 167 14.65 8.46 5.71
CA TYR A 167 15.86 7.93 6.33
C TYR A 167 16.47 8.92 7.34
N PRO A 168 16.60 8.56 8.63
CA PRO A 168 17.09 9.46 9.68
C PRO A 168 18.62 9.32 9.86
N GLY A 169 19.39 9.66 8.82
CA GLY A 169 20.86 9.53 8.83
C GLY A 169 21.59 10.87 8.70
N VAL A 170 22.84 10.92 9.17
CA VAL A 170 23.68 12.15 9.11
C VAL A 170 23.76 12.72 7.70
N GLY A 171 24.09 11.88 6.71
CA GLY A 171 24.16 12.33 5.33
C GLY A 171 22.81 12.83 4.77
N ALA A 172 21.68 12.31 5.26
CA ALA A 172 20.36 12.82 4.87
C ALA A 172 20.13 14.23 5.42
N GLU A 173 20.52 14.48 6.66
CA GLU A 173 20.45 15.81 7.28
C GLU A 173 21.38 16.81 6.57
N GLU A 174 22.64 16.45 6.34
CA GLU A 174 23.62 17.28 5.63
C GLU A 174 23.15 17.67 4.22
N ARG A 175 22.37 16.79 3.57
CA ARG A 175 21.80 17.00 2.23
C ARG A 175 20.39 17.59 2.25
N GLY A 176 19.87 17.98 3.40
CA GLY A 176 18.60 18.70 3.53
C GLY A 176 17.35 17.81 3.42
N GLN A 177 17.23 16.77 4.24
CA GLN A 177 16.03 15.91 4.32
C GLN A 177 14.75 16.71 4.56
N SER A 178 14.80 17.64 5.51
CA SER A 178 13.67 18.53 5.81
C SER A 178 13.28 19.41 4.62
N GLU A 179 14.26 19.99 3.91
CA GLU A 179 14.02 20.83 2.73
C GLU A 179 13.40 20.02 1.60
N ALA A 180 13.95 18.84 1.30
CA ALA A 180 13.47 18.00 0.21
C ALA A 180 12.00 17.58 0.42
N ILE A 181 11.64 17.20 1.64
CA ILE A 181 10.24 16.90 2.00
C ILE A 181 9.37 18.14 1.87
N ALA A 182 9.75 19.26 2.52
CA ALA A 182 8.95 20.48 2.51
C ALA A 182 8.73 21.05 1.10
N ARG A 183 9.77 20.98 0.25
CA ARG A 183 9.69 21.40 -1.14
C ARG A 183 8.72 20.53 -1.94
N ASN A 184 8.74 19.22 -1.74
CA ASN A 184 7.75 18.34 -2.37
C ASN A 184 6.33 18.71 -1.95
N LEU A 185 6.05 18.89 -0.65
CA LEU A 185 4.72 19.28 -0.17
C LEU A 185 4.24 20.57 -0.85
N ARG A 186 5.12 21.57 -0.94
CA ARG A 186 4.82 22.85 -1.58
C ARG A 186 4.51 22.69 -3.06
N GLU A 187 5.37 22.03 -3.83
CA GLU A 187 5.18 21.93 -5.28
C GLU A 187 4.04 20.98 -5.66
N MET A 188 3.87 19.87 -4.94
CA MET A 188 2.75 18.95 -5.18
C MET A 188 1.39 19.64 -5.02
N SER A 189 1.26 20.56 -4.06
CA SER A 189 0.03 21.34 -3.88
C SER A 189 -0.33 22.25 -5.06
N ARG A 190 0.62 22.50 -5.96
CA ARG A 190 0.51 23.42 -7.11
C ARG A 190 0.40 22.68 -8.45
N LEU A 191 0.62 21.36 -8.47
CA LEU A 191 0.51 20.56 -9.69
C LEU A 191 -0.87 20.72 -10.33
N SER A 192 -0.89 20.91 -11.64
CA SER A 192 -2.08 21.13 -12.48
C SER A 192 -2.66 19.85 -13.08
N VAL A 193 -1.98 18.72 -12.92
CA VAL A 193 -2.44 17.39 -13.34
C VAL A 193 -3.10 16.62 -12.19
N PRO A 194 -3.94 15.61 -12.47
CA PRO A 194 -4.49 14.75 -11.43
C PRO A 194 -3.41 13.96 -10.70
N VAL A 195 -3.50 13.92 -9.37
CA VAL A 195 -2.60 13.16 -8.51
C VAL A 195 -3.42 12.20 -7.64
N ILE A 196 -3.19 10.90 -7.79
CA ILE A 196 -3.80 9.86 -6.96
C ILE A 196 -2.72 9.22 -6.09
N CYS A 197 -2.87 9.34 -4.77
CA CYS A 197 -1.97 8.72 -3.81
C CYS A 197 -2.64 7.49 -3.20
N THR A 198 -1.91 6.39 -3.08
CA THR A 198 -2.42 5.16 -2.45
C THR A 198 -1.42 4.64 -1.43
N VAL A 199 -1.84 4.55 -0.17
CA VAL A 199 -1.07 3.85 0.87
C VAL A 199 -1.27 2.35 0.67
N ILE A 200 -0.22 1.71 0.14
CA ILE A 200 -0.22 0.28 -0.17
C ILE A 200 0.41 -0.55 0.95
N GLY A 201 1.11 0.05 1.91
CA GLY A 201 1.71 -0.62 3.06
C GLY A 201 1.80 0.30 4.27
N GLU A 202 3.00 0.75 4.61
CA GLU A 202 3.21 1.70 5.70
C GLU A 202 3.22 3.16 5.20
N GLY A 203 2.43 4.02 5.83
CA GLY A 203 2.44 5.47 5.64
C GLY A 203 3.23 6.17 6.75
N GLY A 204 4.54 6.04 6.76
CA GLY A 204 5.40 6.62 7.80
C GLY A 204 5.64 8.13 7.67
N SER A 205 4.97 8.92 8.51
CA SER A 205 5.28 10.32 8.81
C SER A 205 5.47 11.23 7.57
N GLY A 206 6.33 12.25 7.69
CA GLY A 206 6.66 13.19 6.63
C GLY A 206 7.29 12.53 5.40
N GLY A 207 7.96 11.38 5.57
CA GLY A 207 8.54 10.65 4.44
C GLY A 207 7.49 10.09 3.49
N ALA A 208 6.42 9.51 4.05
CA ALA A 208 5.25 9.11 3.27
C ALA A 208 4.53 10.33 2.66
N LEU A 209 4.35 11.39 3.44
CA LEU A 209 3.64 12.60 3.02
C LEU A 209 4.35 13.34 1.87
N ALA A 210 5.68 13.22 1.76
CA ALA A 210 6.48 13.84 0.71
C ALA A 210 6.12 13.39 -0.73
N ILE A 211 5.36 12.31 -0.88
CA ILE A 211 4.73 11.91 -2.15
C ILE A 211 3.23 11.64 -2.00
N GLY A 212 2.61 12.19 -0.95
CA GLY A 212 1.22 11.91 -0.54
C GLY A 212 0.24 13.08 -0.67
N VAL A 213 0.66 14.21 -1.25
CA VAL A 213 -0.23 15.36 -1.49
C VAL A 213 -0.98 15.16 -2.81
N GLY A 214 -2.11 14.46 -2.75
CA GLY A 214 -2.92 14.11 -3.92
C GLY A 214 -4.30 14.77 -3.96
N ASP A 215 -4.93 14.76 -5.15
CA ASP A 215 -6.35 15.09 -5.32
C ASP A 215 -7.24 13.97 -4.73
N LYS A 216 -6.75 12.73 -4.75
CA LYS A 216 -7.35 11.56 -4.10
C LYS A 216 -6.28 10.86 -3.27
N VAL A 217 -6.64 10.48 -2.05
CA VAL A 217 -5.78 9.68 -1.16
C VAL A 217 -6.55 8.44 -0.75
N ASN A 218 -6.07 7.29 -1.21
CA ASN A 218 -6.63 5.97 -0.91
C ASN A 218 -5.74 5.26 0.12
N MET A 219 -6.32 4.35 0.89
CA MET A 219 -5.60 3.45 1.79
C MET A 219 -6.10 2.03 1.56
N LEU A 220 -5.19 1.08 1.41
CA LEU A 220 -5.57 -0.33 1.43
C LEU A 220 -6.08 -0.72 2.81
N GLN A 221 -7.01 -1.67 2.88
CA GLN A 221 -7.69 -2.06 4.12
C GLN A 221 -6.73 -2.37 5.28
N TYR A 222 -5.61 -3.03 4.98
CA TYR A 222 -4.58 -3.37 5.96
C TYR A 222 -3.29 -2.56 5.79
N SER A 223 -3.41 -1.30 5.39
CA SER A 223 -2.33 -0.32 5.41
C SER A 223 -2.44 0.58 6.65
N THR A 224 -1.36 1.26 7.00
CA THR A 224 -1.33 2.20 8.13
C THR A 224 -0.89 3.57 7.68
N TYR A 225 -1.32 4.64 8.35
CA TYR A 225 -0.81 5.99 8.13
C TYR A 225 -0.68 6.71 9.47
N SER A 226 0.53 7.17 9.82
CA SER A 226 0.78 7.80 11.12
C SER A 226 1.83 8.90 11.06
N VAL A 227 1.74 9.85 12.00
CA VAL A 227 2.72 10.94 12.14
C VAL A 227 4.05 10.47 12.75
N ILE A 228 4.02 9.37 13.50
CA ILE A 228 5.16 8.73 14.15
C ILE A 228 4.91 7.21 14.18
N SER A 229 5.96 6.39 14.22
CA SER A 229 5.79 4.95 14.39
C SER A 229 5.16 4.63 15.76
N PRO A 230 4.35 3.55 15.88
CA PRO A 230 3.82 3.11 17.16
C PRO A 230 4.90 2.91 18.23
N GLU A 231 6.04 2.33 17.85
CA GLU A 231 7.19 2.12 18.72
C GLU A 231 7.81 3.45 19.18
N GLY A 232 7.93 4.42 18.27
CA GLY A 232 8.42 5.76 18.59
C GLY A 232 7.50 6.49 19.55
N CYS A 233 6.19 6.44 19.31
CA CYS A 233 5.19 7.01 20.20
C CYS A 233 5.20 6.36 21.60
N ALA A 234 5.27 5.03 21.64
CA ALA A 234 5.31 4.27 22.88
C ALA A 234 6.54 4.57 23.73
N SER A 235 7.72 4.68 23.09
CA SER A 235 8.95 5.02 23.81
C SER A 235 8.94 6.45 24.37
N ILE A 236 8.24 7.39 23.74
CA ILE A 236 8.13 8.78 24.22
C ILE A 236 7.08 8.90 25.33
N LEU A 237 5.83 8.50 25.06
CA LEU A 237 4.70 8.76 25.95
C LEU A 237 4.59 7.74 27.09
N TRP A 238 4.99 6.50 26.86
CA TRP A 238 4.93 5.43 27.85
C TRP A 238 6.29 4.94 28.33
N LYS A 239 7.39 5.52 27.83
CA LYS A 239 8.77 5.15 28.20
C LYS A 239 9.08 3.66 27.98
N SER A 240 8.37 3.00 27.05
CA SER A 240 8.54 1.57 26.74
C SER A 240 8.09 1.30 25.30
N ALA A 241 8.96 0.68 24.50
CA ALA A 241 8.64 0.29 23.13
C ALA A 241 7.61 -0.86 23.07
N ASP A 242 7.54 -1.70 24.11
CA ASP A 242 6.61 -2.84 24.18
C ASP A 242 5.14 -2.39 24.22
N LYS A 243 4.89 -1.11 24.53
CA LYS A 243 3.56 -0.49 24.50
C LYS A 243 3.17 0.02 23.12
N ALA A 244 3.90 -0.35 22.06
CA ALA A 244 3.54 -0.07 20.67
C ALA A 244 2.10 -0.46 20.30
N PRO A 245 1.52 -1.58 20.77
CA PRO A 245 0.12 -1.90 20.49
C PRO A 245 -0.85 -0.86 21.06
N LEU A 246 -0.60 -0.37 22.28
CA LEU A 246 -1.42 0.68 22.90
C LEU A 246 -1.30 2.00 22.15
N ALA A 247 -0.08 2.35 21.72
CA ALA A 247 0.15 3.55 20.93
C ALA A 247 -0.50 3.50 19.55
N ALA A 248 -0.49 2.32 18.89
CA ALA A 248 -1.14 2.12 17.59
C ALA A 248 -2.65 2.39 17.67
N GLU A 249 -3.32 1.88 18.71
CA GLU A 249 -4.75 2.15 18.95
C GLU A 249 -5.00 3.62 19.28
N ALA A 250 -4.23 4.19 20.22
CA ALA A 250 -4.41 5.58 20.64
C ALA A 250 -4.24 6.60 19.51
N MET A 251 -3.36 6.31 18.54
CA MET A 251 -3.11 7.17 17.39
C MET A 251 -4.12 7.00 16.24
N GLY A 252 -4.92 5.93 16.22
CA GLY A 252 -5.88 5.68 15.14
C GLY A 252 -5.22 5.49 13.77
N ILE A 253 -4.17 4.67 13.69
CA ILE A 253 -3.31 4.57 12.49
C ILE A 253 -3.92 3.76 11.33
N VAL A 254 -5.07 3.13 11.54
CA VAL A 254 -5.71 2.23 10.58
C VAL A 254 -6.79 2.93 9.78
N ALA A 255 -7.07 2.42 8.58
CA ALA A 255 -8.24 2.84 7.83
C ALA A 255 -9.53 2.53 8.65
N PRO A 256 -10.55 3.41 8.63
CA PRO A 256 -11.84 3.11 9.23
C PRO A 256 -12.41 1.80 8.65
N ARG A 257 -12.97 0.95 9.51
CA ARG A 257 -13.60 -0.30 9.07
C ARG A 257 -14.75 0.04 8.11
N PRO A 258 -14.78 -0.49 6.87
CA PRO A 258 -15.95 -0.31 6.02
C PRO A 258 -17.14 -1.03 6.66
N GLU A 259 -18.32 -0.39 6.69
CA GLU A 259 -19.56 -0.96 7.23
C GLU A 259 -20.02 -2.24 6.50
N ARG A 260 -19.39 -2.56 5.36
CA ARG A 260 -19.52 -3.82 4.62
C ARG A 260 -18.15 -4.31 4.16
N ALA A 261 -17.56 -5.24 4.91
CA ALA A 261 -16.41 -6.01 4.45
C ALA A 261 -16.90 -7.23 3.65
N GLU A 262 -16.96 -7.12 2.32
CA GLU A 262 -17.06 -8.32 1.48
C GLU A 262 -15.68 -9.00 1.48
N ALA A 263 -15.60 -10.20 2.06
CA ALA A 263 -14.40 -11.02 2.03
C ALA A 263 -14.13 -11.44 0.57
N TYR A 264 -13.17 -10.78 -0.09
CA TYR A 264 -12.76 -11.16 -1.43
C TYR A 264 -12.09 -12.54 -1.42
N ARG A 265 -12.64 -13.45 -2.23
CA ARG A 265 -12.10 -14.79 -2.48
C ARG A 265 -10.86 -14.66 -3.36
N LEU A 266 -9.67 -14.88 -2.83
CA LEU A 266 -8.46 -15.01 -3.64
C LEU A 266 -8.39 -16.43 -4.21
N HIS A 267 -8.65 -16.57 -5.51
CA HIS A 267 -8.26 -17.78 -6.25
C HIS A 267 -6.78 -17.67 -6.61
N TYR A 268 -5.93 -18.42 -5.93
CA TYR A 268 -4.57 -18.71 -6.39
C TYR A 268 -4.67 -19.75 -7.52
N SER A 269 -4.87 -19.31 -8.77
CA SER A 269 -4.64 -20.20 -9.92
C SER A 269 -3.24 -19.96 -10.44
N GLY A 270 -2.31 -20.82 -10.03
CA GLY A 270 -1.01 -20.96 -10.68
C GLY A 270 -1.19 -21.45 -12.12
N ALA A 271 -1.48 -20.54 -13.03
CA ALA A 271 -1.37 -20.75 -14.47
C ALA A 271 -1.33 -19.39 -15.16
N ALA A 272 -0.29 -19.17 -15.95
CA ALA A 272 -0.10 -18.00 -16.78
C ALA A 272 -1.36 -17.63 -17.57
N GLY A 273 -1.67 -16.33 -17.60
CA GLY A 273 -2.53 -15.70 -18.60
C GLY A 273 -3.99 -16.14 -18.59
N ARG A 274 -4.85 -15.36 -17.94
CA ARG A 274 -6.23 -15.13 -18.42
C ARG A 274 -6.86 -13.91 -17.74
N ARG A 275 -7.48 -13.07 -18.56
CA ARG A 275 -8.23 -11.86 -18.18
C ARG A 275 -9.30 -12.21 -17.13
N ALA A 276 -9.39 -11.43 -16.06
CA ALA A 276 -10.52 -11.48 -15.14
C ALA A 276 -11.79 -11.00 -15.87
N SER A 277 -12.76 -11.90 -16.04
CA SER A 277 -14.10 -11.58 -16.54
C SER A 277 -14.96 -10.98 -15.43
N GLN A 278 -15.65 -9.88 -15.75
CA GLN A 278 -16.59 -9.18 -14.86
C GLN A 278 -17.88 -9.99 -14.63
N SER A 279 -18.35 -10.00 -13.37
CA SER A 279 -19.79 -10.01 -13.07
C SER A 279 -20.03 -9.48 -11.65
N GLY A 280 -20.44 -8.22 -11.54
CA GLY A 280 -20.81 -7.60 -10.26
C GLY A 280 -20.84 -6.08 -10.37
N SER A 281 -22.02 -5.51 -10.66
CA SER A 281 -22.25 -4.07 -10.66
C SER A 281 -22.32 -3.54 -9.23
N TYR A 282 -21.49 -2.56 -8.85
CA TYR A 282 -21.66 -1.86 -7.58
C TYR A 282 -21.54 -0.34 -7.74
N ARG A 283 -22.61 0.32 -7.31
CA ARG A 283 -22.82 1.76 -7.24
C ARG A 283 -22.60 2.18 -5.78
N CYS A 284 -21.49 2.85 -5.48
CA CYS A 284 -21.33 3.51 -4.18
C CYS A 284 -22.00 4.89 -4.25
N LYS A 285 -23.00 5.15 -3.40
CA LYS A 285 -23.53 6.51 -3.22
C LYS A 285 -22.51 7.35 -2.44
N PRO A 286 -22.27 8.62 -2.82
CA PRO A 286 -21.46 9.52 -2.01
C PRO A 286 -22.29 10.04 -0.83
N GLU A 287 -21.90 9.73 0.39
CA GLU A 287 -22.37 10.48 1.56
C GLU A 287 -21.45 11.68 1.76
N SER A 288 -22.02 12.87 1.56
CA SER A 288 -21.41 14.15 1.85
C SER A 288 -21.44 14.40 3.36
N ALA A 289 -20.28 14.38 4.01
CA ALA A 289 -20.13 14.97 5.34
C ALA A 289 -20.25 16.49 5.23
N ALA A 290 -21.45 17.03 5.51
CA ALA A 290 -21.67 18.45 5.71
C ALA A 290 -21.17 18.84 7.11
N ALA A 291 -19.94 19.35 7.21
CA ALA A 291 -19.46 20.01 8.42
C ALA A 291 -19.84 21.50 8.36
N GLY A 292 -20.49 21.98 9.42
CA GLY A 292 -21.00 23.34 9.56
C GLY A 292 -19.93 24.41 9.45
N ARG A 293 -20.26 25.50 8.74
CA ARG A 293 -19.40 26.68 8.59
C ARG A 293 -19.62 27.62 9.77
N SER A 294 -18.57 27.88 10.56
CA SER A 294 -18.45 29.10 11.36
C SER A 294 -17.43 30.03 10.69
N GLY A 295 -17.78 31.32 10.61
CA GLY A 295 -17.12 32.32 9.77
C GLY A 295 -15.75 32.77 10.28
N GLY A 296 -14.77 32.74 9.38
CA GLY A 296 -13.48 33.42 9.48
C GLY A 296 -13.19 34.23 8.20
N PRO A 297 -12.27 35.21 8.25
CA PRO A 297 -12.13 36.24 7.23
C PRO A 297 -11.67 35.68 5.87
N ARG A 298 -12.34 36.12 4.80
CA ARG A 298 -12.11 35.70 3.41
C ARG A 298 -10.87 36.38 2.83
N TYR A 299 -9.85 35.61 2.46
CA TYR A 299 -8.82 36.03 1.52
C TYR A 299 -9.34 35.89 0.07
N PRO A 300 -8.86 36.71 -0.89
CA PRO A 300 -9.38 36.69 -2.26
C PRO A 300 -9.06 35.35 -2.96
N GLU A 301 -10.10 34.65 -3.38
CA GLU A 301 -10.03 33.39 -4.12
C GLU A 301 -9.42 33.63 -5.52
N ARG A 302 -8.20 33.15 -5.76
CA ARG A 302 -7.75 32.87 -7.12
C ARG A 302 -8.57 31.70 -7.64
N ARG A 303 -9.32 31.88 -8.73
CA ARG A 303 -10.03 30.81 -9.45
C ARG A 303 -9.04 29.68 -9.76
N ARG A 304 -9.13 28.55 -9.03
CA ARG A 304 -8.40 27.32 -9.38
C ARG A 304 -8.95 26.82 -10.72
N ALA A 305 -8.08 26.64 -11.70
CA ALA A 305 -8.44 25.92 -12.92
C ALA A 305 -8.92 24.51 -12.53
N VAL A 306 -10.08 24.11 -13.04
CA VAL A 306 -10.62 22.76 -12.83
C VAL A 306 -9.70 21.78 -13.54
N LYS A 307 -9.01 20.91 -12.79
CA LYS A 307 -8.17 19.86 -13.37
C LYS A 307 -9.04 18.90 -14.17
N PRO A 308 -8.59 18.40 -15.33
CA PRO A 308 -9.32 17.36 -16.04
C PRO A 308 -9.39 16.09 -15.17
N SER A 309 -10.59 15.63 -14.83
CA SER A 309 -10.77 14.43 -14.00
C SER A 309 -10.34 13.16 -14.74
N LEU A 310 -9.67 12.24 -14.03
CA LEU A 310 -9.66 10.82 -14.44
C LEU A 310 -11.12 10.31 -14.43
N SER A 311 -11.46 9.41 -15.35
CA SER A 311 -12.83 8.92 -15.45
C SER A 311 -13.19 8.07 -14.23
N ALA A 312 -14.46 8.02 -13.82
CA ALA A 312 -14.91 7.15 -12.73
C ALA A 312 -14.56 5.66 -12.98
N SER A 313 -14.35 5.26 -14.25
CA SER A 313 -13.84 3.95 -14.66
C SER A 313 -12.37 3.72 -14.29
N ASP A 314 -11.51 4.73 -14.42
CA ASP A 314 -10.09 4.63 -14.01
C ASP A 314 -9.99 4.50 -12.47
N GLU A 315 -10.88 5.19 -11.74
CA GLU A 315 -10.99 5.12 -10.28
C GLU A 315 -11.53 3.77 -9.79
N LEU A 316 -12.59 3.25 -10.42
CA LEU A 316 -13.14 1.93 -10.10
C LEU A 316 -12.09 0.85 -10.35
N ARG A 317 -11.25 1.02 -11.38
CA ARG A 317 -10.19 0.07 -11.70
C ARG A 317 -8.99 0.16 -10.80
N LEU A 318 -8.51 1.33 -10.37
CA LEU A 318 -7.49 1.36 -9.30
C LEU A 318 -8.00 0.68 -8.02
N ARG A 319 -9.31 0.72 -7.73
CA ARG A 319 -9.93 -0.06 -6.64
C ARG A 319 -10.05 -1.56 -6.93
N LEU A 320 -10.17 -1.98 -8.21
CA LEU A 320 -10.30 -3.38 -8.63
C LEU A 320 -8.95 -4.06 -8.96
N ILE A 321 -7.94 -3.29 -9.36
CA ILE A 321 -6.61 -3.72 -9.78
C ILE A 321 -5.64 -3.81 -8.59
N LEU A 322 -5.98 -3.18 -7.47
CA LEU A 322 -5.33 -3.43 -6.19
C LEU A 322 -6.14 -4.52 -5.48
N PRO A 323 -5.97 -5.83 -5.80
CA PRO A 323 -6.53 -6.84 -4.94
C PRO A 323 -6.04 -6.56 -3.52
N CYS A 324 -6.93 -6.66 -2.54
CA CYS A 324 -6.52 -6.98 -1.18
C CYS A 324 -5.77 -8.31 -1.28
N VAL A 325 -4.47 -8.28 -1.60
CA VAL A 325 -3.62 -9.46 -1.56
C VAL A 325 -3.47 -9.75 -0.08
N MET A 326 -4.32 -10.65 0.42
CA MET A 326 -4.02 -11.33 1.66
C MET A 326 -2.70 -12.11 1.43
N PRO A 327 -1.77 -12.06 2.39
CA PRO A 327 -0.48 -12.71 2.27
C PRO A 327 -0.52 -14.22 2.00
#